data_AF-A0A3M9YVR6-F1
#
_entry.id   AF-A0A3M9YVR6-F1
#
_cell.length_a   1.000
_cell.length_b   1.000
_cell.length_c   1.000
_cell.angle_alpha   90.00
_cell.angle_beta   90.00
_cell.angle_gamma   90.00
#
_symmetry.space_group_name_H-M   'P 1'
#
loop_
_entity.id
_entity.type
_entity.pdbx_description
1 polymer ?
#
loop_
_entity_poly.entity_id
_entity_poly.type
_entity_poly.pdbx_seq_one_letter_code
_entity_poly.pdbx_strand_id
1 'polypeptide(L)'
;MNSYKDNYELVRKFVSVFFNNEFYVNAIKNARNSIANNAKSQADWLKISSIIQNRQLEPGQPLNLVNNDANQVIDENSDEEAYVWLDKMVYNVERTDGKIEEY
;
A
#
# COMPACT_ATOMS: atom_id res chain seq x y z
N MET A 1 -1.01 -18.90 -15.23
CA MET A 1 -0.90 -18.40 -13.84
C MET A 1 -1.60 -17.05 -13.83
N ASN A 2 -2.62 -16.84 -12.99
CA ASN A 2 -3.48 -15.66 -13.10
C ASN A 2 -2.80 -14.46 -12.41
N SER A 3 -2.03 -13.68 -13.19
CA SER A 3 -1.13 -12.62 -12.70
C SER A 3 -1.80 -11.62 -11.75
N TYR A 4 -3.10 -11.35 -11.92
CA TYR A 4 -3.85 -10.43 -11.08
C TYR A 4 -4.02 -10.92 -9.64
N LYS A 5 -4.21 -12.22 -9.44
CA LYS A 5 -4.32 -12.81 -8.09
C LYS A 5 -3.02 -12.70 -7.31
N ASP A 6 -1.90 -12.90 -8.01
CA ASP A 6 -0.57 -12.77 -7.42
C ASP A 6 -0.25 -11.30 -7.08
N ASN A 7 -0.69 -10.36 -7.92
CA ASN A 7 -0.57 -8.92 -7.66
C ASN A 7 -1.38 -8.50 -6.43
N TYR A 8 -2.66 -8.86 -6.38
CA TYR A 8 -3.54 -8.55 -5.24
C TYR A 8 -2.96 -9.09 -3.93
N GLU A 9 -2.57 -10.37 -3.89
CA GLU A 9 -2.02 -10.97 -2.67
C GLU A 9 -0.72 -10.33 -2.20
N LEU A 10 0.10 -9.82 -3.12
CA LEU A 10 1.33 -9.13 -2.77
C LEU A 10 1.04 -7.79 -2.08
N VAL A 11 0.14 -6.98 -2.66
CA VAL A 11 -0.28 -5.70 -2.06
C VAL A 11 -1.00 -5.95 -0.74
N ARG A 12 -1.91 -6.93 -0.70
CA ARG A 12 -2.67 -7.32 0.49
C ARG A 12 -1.76 -7.63 1.67
N LYS A 13 -0.76 -8.50 1.46
CA LYS A 13 0.20 -8.84 2.52
C LYS A 13 0.93 -7.62 3.04
N PHE A 14 1.32 -6.70 2.17
CA PHE A 14 2.01 -5.48 2.58
C PHE A 14 1.12 -4.58 3.44
N VAL A 15 -0.09 -4.26 2.96
CA VAL A 15 -0.99 -3.37 3.69
C VAL A 15 -1.46 -3.99 5.00
N SER A 16 -1.73 -5.30 5.04
CA SER A 16 -2.10 -6.00 6.27
C SER A 16 -0.98 -6.07 7.31
N VAL A 17 0.28 -6.15 6.87
CA VAL A 17 1.42 -6.23 7.80
C VAL A 17 1.72 -4.87 8.43
N PHE A 18 1.61 -3.78 7.68
CA PHE A 18 2.06 -2.47 8.14
C PHE A 18 0.94 -1.53 8.61
N PHE A 19 -0.26 -1.62 8.02
CA PHE A 19 -1.31 -0.61 8.22
C PHE A 19 -2.50 -1.12 9.05
N ASN A 20 -2.74 -2.43 9.08
CA ASN A 20 -3.86 -2.98 9.83
C ASN A 20 -3.77 -2.65 11.33
N ASN A 21 -4.75 -1.89 11.84
CA ASN A 21 -4.81 -1.40 13.22
C ASN A 21 -3.59 -0.55 13.65
N GLU A 22 -2.89 0.06 12.69
CA GLU A 22 -1.75 0.95 12.95
C GLU A 22 -2.06 2.37 12.46
N PHE A 23 -1.51 3.37 13.16
CA PHE A 23 -1.61 4.75 12.70
C PHE A 23 -0.79 4.93 11.43
N TYR A 24 -1.37 5.59 10.42
CA TYR A 24 -0.76 5.77 9.10
C TYR A 24 0.71 6.23 9.14
N VAL A 25 1.03 7.22 9.98
CA VAL A 25 2.40 7.75 10.14
C VAL A 25 3.37 6.68 10.65
N ASN A 26 2.96 5.84 11.60
CA ASN A 26 3.78 4.76 12.13
C ASN A 26 3.94 3.63 11.10
N ALA A 27 2.84 3.28 10.42
CA ALA A 27 2.84 2.29 9.35
C ALA A 27 3.87 2.64 8.25
N ILE A 28 3.90 3.90 7.81
CA ILE A 28 4.88 4.40 6.84
C ILE A 28 6.32 4.28 7.36
N LYS A 29 6.58 4.67 8.62
CA LYS A 29 7.93 4.56 9.21
C LYS A 29 8.38 3.09 9.28
N ASN A 30 7.49 2.20 9.70
CA ASN A 30 7.75 0.77 9.81
C ASN A 30 8.00 0.14 8.43
N ALA A 31 7.19 0.49 7.44
CA ALA A 31 7.35 0.06 6.05
C ALA A 31 8.71 0.52 5.48
N ARG A 32 9.03 1.82 5.59
CA ARG A 32 10.34 2.38 5.16
C ARG A 32 11.50 1.64 5.81
N ASN A 33 11.42 1.41 7.12
CA ASN A 33 12.46 0.68 7.86
C ASN A 33 12.61 -0.77 7.37
N SER A 34 11.51 -1.48 7.14
CA SER A 34 11.55 -2.85 6.61
C SER A 34 12.16 -2.91 5.20
N ILE A 35 11.77 -1.98 4.33
CA ILE A 35 12.27 -1.88 2.95
C ILE A 35 13.76 -1.57 2.94
N ALA A 36 14.24 -0.66 3.79
CA ALA A 36 15.65 -0.27 3.83
C ALA A 36 16.57 -1.38 4.35
N ASN A 37 16.08 -2.23 5.25
CA ASN A 37 16.92 -3.23 5.95
C ASN A 37 16.77 -4.66 5.42
N ASN A 38 15.89 -4.91 4.45
CA ASN A 38 15.63 -6.25 3.95
C ASN A 38 15.51 -6.28 2.42
N ALA A 39 16.44 -6.98 1.76
CA ALA A 39 16.49 -7.08 0.29
C ALA A 39 15.23 -7.71 -0.33
N LYS A 40 14.58 -8.65 0.36
CA LYS A 40 13.30 -9.21 -0.08
C LYS A 40 12.19 -8.16 0.01
N SER A 41 12.09 -7.44 1.13
CA SER A 41 11.11 -6.35 1.28
C SER A 41 11.32 -5.25 0.22
N GLN A 42 12.57 -4.93 -0.11
CA GLN A 42 12.89 -3.99 -1.19
C GLN A 42 12.39 -4.48 -2.55
N ALA A 43 12.68 -5.74 -2.90
CA ALA A 43 12.23 -6.32 -4.17
C ALA A 43 10.70 -6.46 -4.26
N ASP A 44 10.05 -6.81 -3.16
CA ASP A 44 8.59 -6.89 -3.08
C ASP A 44 7.98 -5.48 -3.19
N TRP A 45 8.58 -4.46 -2.55
CA TRP A 45 8.12 -3.07 -2.65
C TRP A 45 8.14 -2.54 -4.08
N LEU A 46 9.22 -2.76 -4.83
CA LEU A 46 9.31 -2.32 -6.23
C LEU A 46 8.18 -2.88 -7.11
N LYS A 47 7.71 -4.08 -6.79
CA LYS A 47 6.55 -4.68 -7.48
C LYS A 47 5.25 -4.05 -7.00
N ILE A 48 5.09 -3.86 -5.70
CA ILE A 48 3.90 -3.26 -5.10
C ILE A 48 3.67 -1.85 -5.64
N SER A 49 4.68 -0.98 -5.62
CA SER A 49 4.54 0.39 -6.12
C SER A 49 4.18 0.41 -7.60
N SER A 50 4.81 -0.46 -8.40
CA SER A 50 4.47 -0.64 -9.82
C SER A 50 3.03 -1.13 -10.05
N ILE A 51 2.53 -2.09 -9.26
CA ILE A 51 1.15 -2.59 -9.35
C ILE A 51 0.15 -1.46 -9.10
N ILE A 52 0.40 -0.64 -8.07
CA ILE A 52 -0.49 0.47 -7.67
C ILE A 52 -0.46 1.58 -8.72
N GLN A 53 0.73 2.06 -9.10
CA GLN A 53 0.93 3.15 -10.05
C GLN A 53 0.38 2.81 -11.45
N ASN A 54 0.51 1.54 -11.87
CA ASN A 54 0.00 1.07 -13.16
C ASN A 54 -1.45 0.58 -13.11
N ARG A 55 -2.17 0.77 -11.99
CA ARG A 55 -3.58 0.39 -11.82
C ARG A 55 -3.86 -1.08 -12.18
N GLN A 56 -3.00 -1.99 -11.73
CA GLN A 56 -3.05 -3.41 -12.08
C GLN A 56 -3.93 -4.26 -11.14
N LEU A 57 -4.80 -3.62 -10.35
CA LEU A 57 -5.76 -4.31 -9.49
C LEU A 57 -7.10 -4.37 -10.23
N GLU A 58 -7.85 -5.45 -10.03
CA GLU A 58 -9.18 -5.59 -10.60
C GLU A 58 -10.18 -4.67 -9.86
N PRO A 59 -11.31 -4.30 -10.50
CA PRO A 59 -12.38 -3.57 -9.83
C PRO A 59 -12.82 -4.23 -8.52
N GLY A 60 -13.00 -3.41 -7.48
CA GLY A 60 -13.32 -3.78 -6.11
C GLY A 60 -12.11 -4.16 -5.23
N GLN A 61 -10.96 -4.48 -5.83
CA GLN A 61 -9.76 -4.84 -5.06
C GLN A 61 -9.13 -3.66 -4.34
N PRO A 62 -8.98 -2.46 -4.93
CA PRO A 62 -8.45 -1.29 -4.22
C PRO A 62 -9.25 -0.99 -2.95
N LEU A 63 -10.57 -0.89 -3.05
CA LEU A 63 -11.42 -0.62 -1.89
C LEU A 63 -11.30 -1.72 -0.83
N ASN A 64 -11.26 -2.99 -1.24
CA ASN A 64 -11.10 -4.10 -0.31
C ASN A 64 -9.75 -4.05 0.42
N LEU A 65 -8.66 -3.70 -0.28
CA LEU A 65 -7.33 -3.56 0.31
C LEU A 65 -7.31 -2.47 1.39
N VAL A 66 -7.91 -1.32 1.13
CA VAL A 66 -7.83 -0.19 2.07
C VAL A 66 -8.77 -0.39 3.26
N ASN A 67 -10.03 -0.73 3.01
CA ASN A 67 -11.03 -0.83 4.08
C ASN A 67 -10.89 -2.11 4.92
N ASN A 68 -10.60 -3.25 4.28
CA ASN A 68 -10.64 -4.54 4.98
C ASN A 68 -9.25 -5.06 5.34
N ASP A 69 -8.28 -4.92 4.43
CA ASP A 69 -6.94 -5.47 4.66
C ASP A 69 -6.01 -4.51 5.42
N ALA A 70 -6.12 -3.20 5.15
CA ALA A 70 -5.38 -2.13 5.85
C ALA A 70 -6.17 -1.54 7.03
N ASN A 71 -7.48 -1.80 7.10
CA ASN A 71 -8.42 -1.27 8.10
C ASN A 71 -8.34 0.26 8.23
N GLN A 72 -8.30 0.97 7.10
CA GLN A 72 -8.24 2.42 7.07
C GLN A 72 -9.60 3.01 6.70
N VAL A 73 -9.89 4.18 7.27
CA VAL A 73 -11.08 4.96 6.92
C VAL A 73 -10.70 5.91 5.78
N ILE A 74 -11.52 5.95 4.75
CA ILE A 74 -11.38 6.83 3.58
C ILE A 74 -12.62 7.68 3.40
N ASP A 75 -12.48 8.79 2.66
CA ASP A 75 -13.54 9.81 2.51
C ASP A 75 -14.77 9.27 1.77
N GLU A 76 -14.55 8.38 0.80
CA GLU A 76 -15.58 7.74 -0.01
C GLU A 76 -15.29 6.24 -0.16
N ASN A 77 -16.32 5.40 -0.04
CA ASN A 77 -16.19 3.95 -0.27
C ASN A 77 -16.17 3.61 -1.77
N SER A 78 -15.14 4.06 -2.47
CA SER A 78 -14.91 3.84 -3.90
C SER A 78 -13.49 3.34 -4.18
N ASP A 79 -13.30 2.68 -5.33
CA ASP A 79 -11.96 2.28 -5.77
C ASP A 79 -11.10 3.50 -6.11
N GLU A 80 -11.72 4.55 -6.65
CA GLU A 80 -11.07 5.82 -6.95
C GLU A 80 -10.45 6.42 -5.70
N GLU A 81 -11.20 6.52 -4.60
CA GLU A 81 -10.68 7.06 -3.34
C GLU A 81 -9.67 6.11 -2.68
N ALA A 82 -9.90 4.80 -2.77
CA ALA A 82 -8.91 3.83 -2.32
C ALA A 82 -7.57 3.98 -3.08
N TYR A 83 -7.60 4.33 -4.37
CA TYR A 83 -6.39 4.63 -5.12
C TYR A 83 -5.72 5.94 -4.69
N VAL A 84 -6.47 6.97 -4.28
CA VAL A 84 -5.90 8.18 -3.68
C VAL A 84 -5.10 7.82 -2.43
N TRP A 85 -5.68 6.97 -1.56
CA TRP A 85 -4.98 6.45 -0.38
C TRP A 85 -3.73 5.64 -0.74
N LEU A 86 -3.84 4.70 -1.69
CA LEU A 86 -2.73 3.84 -2.11
C LEU A 86 -1.59 4.64 -2.77
N ASP A 87 -1.91 5.65 -3.57
CA ASP A 87 -0.93 6.54 -4.17
C ASP A 87 -0.23 7.40 -3.12
N LYS A 88 -0.99 7.92 -2.15
CA LYS A 88 -0.43 8.65 -1.01
C LYS A 88 0.51 7.78 -0.20
N MET A 89 0.15 6.51 0.02
CA MET A 89 1.01 5.52 0.66
C MET A 89 2.31 5.32 -0.12
N VAL A 90 2.24 5.07 -1.44
CA VAL A 90 3.42 4.90 -2.29
C VAL A 90 4.32 6.13 -2.22
N TYR A 91 3.73 7.31 -2.40
CA TYR A 91 4.43 8.59 -2.30
C TYR A 91 5.16 8.74 -0.96
N ASN A 92 4.45 8.51 0.14
CA ASN A 92 5.04 8.61 1.47
C ASN A 92 6.13 7.55 1.69
N VAL A 93 6.01 6.32 1.21
CA VAL A 93 7.09 5.34 1.36
C VAL A 93 8.34 5.75 0.56
N GLU A 94 8.18 6.29 -0.65
CA GLU A 94 9.29 6.60 -1.57
C GLU A 94 9.97 7.95 -1.33
N ARG A 95 9.33 8.87 -0.60
CA ARG A 95 9.94 10.17 -0.26
C ARG A 95 11.24 10.02 0.53
N THR A 96 12.25 10.79 0.13
CA THR A 96 13.59 10.79 0.72
C THR A 96 13.83 11.92 1.72
N ASP A 97 12.93 12.90 1.82
CA ASP A 97 13.07 14.05 2.72
C ASP A 97 12.63 13.76 4.16
N GLY A 98 12.27 12.51 4.45
CA GLY A 98 11.89 12.04 5.79
C GLY A 98 10.50 12.47 6.26
N LYS A 99 9.82 13.36 5.52
CA LYS A 99 8.47 13.83 5.86
C LYS A 99 7.43 12.76 5.56
N ILE A 100 6.32 12.79 6.28
CA ILE A 100 5.15 11.96 6.04
C ILE A 100 3.97 12.90 6.01
N GLU A 101 3.25 12.91 4.90
CA GLU A 101 2.00 13.64 4.79
C GLU A 101 0.88 12.73 5.26
N GLU A 102 0.03 13.26 6.13
CA GLU A 102 -1.17 12.55 6.56
C GLU A 102 -2.11 12.34 5.37
N TYR A 103 -2.90 11.28 5.48
CA TYR A 103 -4.05 11.03 4.64
C TYR A 103 -5.27 11.44 5.45
#